data_AF-A0A1S9CPD8-F1
#
_entry.id   AF-A0A1S9CPD8-F1
#
_cell.length_a   1.000
_cell.length_b   1.000
_cell.length_c   1.000
_cell.angle_alpha   90.00
_cell.angle_beta   90.00
_cell.angle_gamma   90.00
#
_symmetry.space_group_name_H-M   'P 1'
#
loop_
_entity.id
_entity.type
_entity.pdbx_description
1 polymer ?
#
loop_
_entity_poly.entity_id
_entity_poly.type
_entity_poly.pdbx_seq_one_letter_code
_entity_poly.pdbx_strand_id
1 'polypeptide(L)'
;MHYDKIQWKKNVIAIRDKDYQVKPTSNNIFYYDWCCLEMMLIYNDEVFESIVAEYYNGSLSANVLRETILEQLQFLSLIRKDNEQNDKRLKLRDLPLPKAFNENTQKLDENIIIVEIKTRNPQYVHNENSEVLSLEELLDITQGHDFTKLLATICNSVQKKELKTRK
;
A
#
# COMPACT_ATOMS: atom_id res chain seq x y z
N MET A 1 32.86 27.82 -7.69
CA MET A 1 31.43 27.48 -7.49
C MET A 1 31.18 27.40 -6.00
N HIS A 2 30.68 28.49 -5.40
CA HIS A 2 30.13 28.46 -4.05
C HIS A 2 28.73 27.88 -4.14
N TYR A 3 28.51 26.73 -3.52
CA TYR A 3 27.17 26.30 -3.18
C TYR A 3 26.72 27.19 -2.02
N ASP A 4 25.74 28.06 -2.26
CA ASP A 4 25.04 28.74 -1.19
C ASP A 4 24.41 27.68 -0.29
N LYS A 5 24.89 27.61 0.96
CA LYS A 5 24.23 26.82 2.00
C LYS A 5 22.84 27.40 2.18
N ILE A 6 21.82 26.63 1.83
CA ILE A 6 20.42 26.97 2.17
C ILE A 6 20.36 27.15 3.69
N GLN A 7 20.29 28.40 4.13
CA GLN A 7 19.95 28.71 5.51
C GLN A 7 18.45 28.47 5.67
N TRP A 8 18.09 27.30 6.20
CA TRP A 8 16.71 26.99 6.56
C TRP A 8 16.23 28.02 7.59
N LYS A 9 15.46 29.01 7.14
CA LYS A 9 14.73 29.90 8.05
C LYS A 9 13.82 29.03 8.93
N LYS A 10 13.66 29.41 10.20
CA LYS A 10 12.76 28.77 11.18
C LYS A 10 11.27 28.66 10.77
N ASN A 11 10.92 29.09 9.56
CA ASN A 11 9.56 29.19 9.05
C ASN A 11 9.26 28.20 7.91
N VAL A 12 10.23 27.35 7.50
CA VAL A 12 9.95 26.33 6.47
C VAL A 12 9.27 25.16 7.12
N ILE A 13 7.99 24.98 6.80
CA ILE A 13 7.16 23.85 7.19
C ILE A 13 7.15 22.85 6.04
N ALA A 14 7.42 21.58 6.33
CA ALA A 14 7.33 20.50 5.35
C ALA A 14 6.21 19.53 5.74
N ILE A 15 5.60 18.89 4.74
CA ILE A 15 4.68 17.77 4.91
C ILE A 15 5.30 16.56 4.22
N ARG A 16 5.26 15.38 4.86
CA ARG A 16 5.79 14.14 4.29
C ARG A 16 5.02 12.92 4.76
N ASP A 17 5.31 11.79 4.13
CA ASP A 17 4.88 10.48 4.60
C ASP A 17 5.37 10.23 6.03
N LYS A 18 4.45 9.71 6.84
CA LYS A 18 4.72 9.17 8.18
C LYS A 18 5.56 7.90 8.07
N ASP A 19 5.42 7.17 6.96
CA ASP A 19 5.94 5.82 6.77
C ASP A 19 5.53 4.95 7.97
N TYR A 20 6.50 4.50 8.76
CA TYR A 20 6.29 3.76 10.00
C TYR A 20 6.77 4.54 11.24
N GLN A 21 6.99 5.85 11.10
CA GLN A 21 7.54 6.69 12.16
C GLN A 21 6.46 7.09 13.17
N VAL A 22 6.77 6.94 14.45
CA VAL A 22 5.85 7.31 15.55
C VAL A 22 5.87 8.81 15.83
N LYS A 23 6.97 9.51 15.51
CA LYS A 23 7.13 10.95 15.79
C LYS A 23 7.85 11.69 14.65
N PRO A 24 7.52 12.99 14.43
CA PRO A 24 8.27 13.86 13.54
C PRO A 24 9.76 13.92 13.87
N THR A 25 10.60 13.91 12.83
CA THR A 25 12.06 14.10 12.99
C THR A 25 12.43 15.54 13.33
N SER A 26 11.49 16.49 13.20
CA SER A 26 11.67 17.90 13.51
C SER A 26 10.31 18.55 13.80
N ASN A 27 10.30 19.62 14.61
CA ASN A 27 9.10 20.41 14.93
C ASN A 27 8.50 21.14 13.71
N ASN A 28 9.23 21.19 12.60
CA ASN A 28 8.81 21.86 11.36
C ASN A 28 8.32 20.86 10.29
N ILE A 29 8.11 19.60 10.66
CA ILE A 29 7.65 18.54 9.75
C ILE A 29 6.32 18.02 10.26
N PHE A 30 5.30 18.10 9.41
CA PHE A 30 4.01 17.45 9.60
C PHE A 30 3.99 16.15 8.80
N TYR A 31 3.28 15.17 9.34
CA TYR A 31 2.99 13.93 8.64
C TYR A 31 1.56 13.96 8.11
N TYR A 32 1.29 13.16 7.08
CA TYR A 32 -0.07 12.79 6.75
C TYR A 32 -0.71 12.04 7.93
N ASP A 33 -2.04 12.04 7.97
CA ASP A 33 -2.80 11.41 9.07
C ASP A 33 -2.54 9.89 9.13
N TRP A 34 -2.40 9.25 7.97
CA TRP A 34 -2.02 7.85 7.80
C TRP A 34 -0.56 7.69 7.34
N CYS A 35 -0.13 6.47 7.02
CA CYS A 35 1.28 6.20 6.71
C CYS A 35 1.82 7.02 5.51
N CYS A 36 0.97 7.32 4.52
CA CYS A 36 1.33 8.07 3.32
C CYS A 36 0.11 8.81 2.73
N LEU A 37 0.38 9.68 1.75
CA LEU A 37 -0.64 10.47 1.06
C LEU A 37 -1.73 9.58 0.43
N GLU A 38 -1.37 8.49 -0.22
CA GLU A 38 -2.36 7.62 -0.87
C GLU A 38 -3.33 7.03 0.14
N MET A 39 -2.86 6.64 1.34
CA MET A 39 -3.74 6.15 2.39
C MET A 39 -4.68 7.24 2.91
N MET A 40 -4.23 8.49 2.98
CA MET A 40 -5.08 9.65 3.26
C MET A 40 -6.19 9.82 2.21
N LEU A 41 -5.83 9.71 0.93
CA LEU A 41 -6.79 9.89 -0.17
C LEU A 41 -7.82 8.76 -0.23
N ILE A 42 -7.40 7.50 -0.04
CA ILE A 42 -8.33 6.35 -0.12
C ILE A 42 -9.19 6.20 1.12
N TYR A 43 -8.78 6.76 2.26
CA TYR A 43 -9.65 6.84 3.45
C TYR A 43 -10.80 7.84 3.27
N ASN A 44 -10.60 8.90 2.47
CA ASN A 44 -11.68 9.83 2.17
C ASN A 44 -12.71 9.17 1.24
N ASP A 45 -13.93 8.98 1.75
CA ASP A 45 -14.99 8.27 1.03
C ASP A 45 -15.36 8.95 -0.30
N GLU A 46 -15.54 10.28 -0.33
CA GLU A 46 -15.90 11.00 -1.56
C GLU A 46 -14.83 10.86 -2.65
N VAL A 47 -13.56 10.95 -2.27
CA VAL A 47 -12.42 10.77 -3.18
C VAL A 47 -12.37 9.32 -3.68
N PHE A 48 -12.49 8.35 -2.77
CA PHE A 48 -12.38 6.95 -3.15
C PHE A 48 -13.57 6.49 -4.00
N GLU A 49 -14.79 6.91 -3.67
CA GLU A 49 -15.99 6.68 -4.47
C GLU A 49 -15.84 7.23 -5.88
N SER A 50 -15.27 8.43 -6.03
CA SER A 50 -15.01 9.03 -7.34
C SER A 50 -14.02 8.20 -8.18
N ILE A 51 -12.96 7.68 -7.55
CA ILE A 51 -12.00 6.78 -8.20
C ILE A 51 -12.67 5.48 -8.63
N VAL A 52 -13.47 4.88 -7.75
CA VAL A 52 -14.18 3.63 -8.01
C VAL A 52 -15.21 3.81 -9.14
N ALA A 53 -15.96 4.90 -9.13
CA ALA A 53 -16.96 5.20 -10.16
C ALA A 53 -16.33 5.35 -11.56
N GLU A 54 -15.11 5.87 -11.65
CA GLU A 54 -14.42 6.06 -12.93
C GLU A 54 -13.72 4.77 -13.43
N TYR A 55 -13.11 3.99 -12.54
CA TYR A 55 -12.19 2.93 -12.94
C TYR A 55 -12.69 1.50 -12.69
N TYR A 56 -13.62 1.29 -11.75
CA TYR A 56 -14.02 -0.03 -11.29
C TYR A 56 -15.42 -0.42 -11.78
N ASN A 57 -15.48 -1.32 -12.77
CA ASN A 57 -16.74 -1.87 -13.29
C ASN A 57 -17.18 -3.15 -12.57
N GLY A 58 -16.77 -3.34 -11.31
CA GLY A 58 -17.16 -4.52 -10.54
C GLY A 58 -18.42 -4.30 -9.72
N SER A 59 -18.82 -5.33 -8.99
CA SER A 59 -20.06 -5.33 -8.20
C SER A 59 -19.88 -4.88 -6.75
N LEU A 60 -18.64 -4.69 -6.29
CA LEU A 60 -18.37 -4.27 -4.91
C LEU A 60 -18.63 -2.77 -4.76
N SER A 61 -19.16 -2.35 -3.60
CA SER A 61 -19.17 -0.93 -3.23
C SER A 61 -17.75 -0.44 -2.94
N ALA A 62 -17.54 0.88 -2.99
CA ALA A 62 -16.23 1.48 -2.74
C ALA A 62 -15.67 1.05 -1.36
N ASN A 63 -16.46 1.13 -0.30
CA ASN A 63 -16.03 0.72 1.05
C ASN A 63 -15.61 -0.75 1.12
N VAL A 64 -16.41 -1.65 0.54
CA VAL A 64 -16.10 -3.09 0.53
C VAL A 64 -14.85 -3.36 -0.31
N LEU A 65 -14.68 -2.69 -1.45
CA LEU A 65 -13.49 -2.83 -2.28
C LEU A 65 -12.23 -2.35 -1.54
N ARG A 66 -12.31 -1.21 -0.85
CA ARG A 66 -11.21 -0.67 -0.04
C ARG A 66 -10.77 -1.64 1.03
N GLU A 67 -11.70 -2.11 1.85
CA GLU A 67 -11.46 -3.09 2.91
C GLU A 67 -10.87 -4.38 2.34
N THR A 68 -11.46 -4.91 1.27
CA THR A 68 -10.99 -6.12 0.59
C THR A 68 -9.55 -6.00 0.09
N ILE A 69 -9.13 -4.81 -0.37
CA ILE A 69 -7.76 -4.57 -0.84
C ILE A 69 -6.79 -4.49 0.36
N LEU A 70 -7.17 -3.77 1.42
CA LEU A 70 -6.35 -3.62 2.62
C LEU A 70 -6.13 -4.95 3.34
N GLU A 71 -7.19 -5.75 3.49
CA GLU A 71 -7.12 -7.10 4.08
C GLU A 71 -6.16 -8.00 3.30
N GLN A 72 -6.27 -8.02 1.96
CA GLN A 72 -5.37 -8.81 1.12
C GLN A 72 -3.91 -8.35 1.18
N LEU A 73 -3.65 -7.09 1.53
CA LEU A 73 -2.31 -6.53 1.68
C LEU A 73 -1.78 -6.60 3.10
N GLN A 74 -2.56 -7.08 4.08
CA GLN A 74 -2.16 -7.09 5.49
C GLN A 74 -0.82 -7.81 5.69
N PHE A 75 -0.67 -9.02 5.13
CA PHE A 75 0.55 -9.82 5.28
C PHE A 75 1.79 -9.05 4.79
N LEU A 76 1.69 -8.36 3.65
CA LEU A 76 2.79 -7.60 3.07
C LEU A 76 3.05 -6.32 3.86
N SER A 77 2.00 -5.67 4.36
CA SER A 77 2.10 -4.46 5.17
C SER A 77 2.83 -4.74 6.49
N LEU A 78 2.55 -5.88 7.12
CA LEU A 78 3.26 -6.37 8.30
C LEU A 78 4.75 -6.62 8.01
N ILE A 79 5.07 -7.27 6.88
CA ILE A 79 6.46 -7.52 6.46
C ILE A 79 7.21 -6.19 6.25
N ARG A 80 6.58 -5.19 5.62
CA ARG A 80 7.21 -3.89 5.39
C ARG A 80 7.44 -3.10 6.68
N LYS A 81 6.44 -3.07 7.55
CA LYS A 81 6.54 -2.44 8.87
C LYS A 81 7.69 -3.04 9.68
N ASP A 82 7.72 -4.37 9.78
CA ASP A 82 8.77 -5.10 10.49
C ASP A 82 10.16 -4.89 9.84
N ASN A 83 10.23 -4.84 8.51
CA ASN A 83 11.48 -4.55 7.80
C ASN A 83 12.04 -3.16 8.15
N GLU A 84 11.18 -2.13 8.22
CA GLU A 84 11.58 -0.77 8.57
C GLU A 84 11.96 -0.65 10.05
N GLN A 85 11.07 -1.11 10.94
CA GLN A 85 11.24 -0.94 12.39
C GLN A 85 12.45 -1.70 12.95
N ASN A 86 12.85 -2.80 12.30
CA ASN A 86 13.96 -3.64 12.73
C ASN A 86 15.19 -3.55 11.81
N ASP A 87 15.27 -2.58 10.89
CA ASP A 87 16.36 -2.39 9.92
C ASP A 87 16.80 -3.71 9.24
N LYS A 88 15.83 -4.54 8.80
CA LYS A 88 16.14 -5.86 8.21
C LYS A 88 16.71 -5.76 6.80
N ARG A 89 16.61 -4.59 6.17
CA ARG A 89 17.15 -4.26 4.82
C ARG A 89 16.71 -5.24 3.73
N LEU A 90 15.49 -5.76 3.85
CA LEU A 90 14.88 -6.63 2.86
C LEU A 90 14.60 -5.85 1.56
N LYS A 91 14.84 -6.50 0.43
CA LYS A 91 14.57 -5.99 -0.92
C LYS A 91 13.09 -6.19 -1.26
N LEU A 92 12.23 -5.27 -0.83
CA LEU A 92 10.76 -5.33 -0.97
C LEU A 92 10.19 -4.40 -2.06
N ARG A 93 11.04 -3.73 -2.84
CA ARG A 93 10.58 -2.90 -3.97
C ARG A 93 10.14 -3.77 -5.14
N ASP A 94 9.12 -3.32 -5.87
CA ASP A 94 8.66 -3.97 -7.11
C ASP A 94 8.33 -5.46 -6.95
N LEU A 95 7.56 -5.78 -5.91
CA LEU A 95 6.96 -7.09 -5.76
C LEU A 95 5.86 -7.29 -6.81
N PRO A 96 5.72 -8.51 -7.36
CA PRO A 96 4.89 -8.76 -8.52
C PRO A 96 3.41 -8.97 -8.15
N LEU A 97 2.78 -8.00 -7.48
CA LEU A 97 1.35 -8.07 -7.10
C LEU A 97 0.43 -8.47 -8.26
N PRO A 98 0.58 -7.93 -9.50
CA PRO A 98 -0.28 -8.33 -10.61
C PRO A 98 -0.13 -9.81 -11.00
N LYS A 99 1.06 -10.40 -10.82
CA LYS A 99 1.31 -11.82 -11.10
C LYS A 99 0.75 -12.72 -10.00
N ALA A 100 0.75 -12.23 -8.75
CA ALA A 100 0.21 -12.95 -7.61
C ALA A 100 -1.32 -12.91 -7.54
N PHE A 101 -1.97 -12.01 -8.29
CA PHE A 101 -3.41 -11.86 -8.28
C PHE A 101 -4.11 -12.92 -9.15
N ASN A 102 -5.02 -13.68 -8.54
CA ASN A 102 -5.84 -14.67 -9.23
C ASN A 102 -7.15 -14.02 -9.73
N GLU A 103 -7.26 -13.80 -11.05
CA GLU A 103 -8.43 -13.16 -11.65
C GLU A 103 -9.74 -13.95 -11.40
N ASN A 104 -9.69 -15.28 -11.23
CA ASN A 104 -10.88 -16.10 -11.01
C ASN A 104 -11.42 -15.96 -9.59
N THR A 105 -10.54 -16.04 -8.59
CA THR A 105 -10.93 -15.91 -7.17
C THR A 105 -10.97 -14.48 -6.67
N GLN A 106 -10.43 -13.52 -7.45
CA GLN A 106 -10.24 -12.12 -7.07
C GLN A 106 -9.41 -11.96 -5.78
N LYS A 107 -8.43 -12.85 -5.59
CA LYS A 107 -7.56 -12.87 -4.41
C LYS A 107 -6.08 -12.86 -4.78
N LEU A 108 -5.27 -12.17 -3.99
CA LEU A 108 -3.83 -12.32 -3.97
C LEU A 108 -3.44 -13.71 -3.44
N ASP A 109 -2.50 -14.35 -4.12
CA ASP A 109 -1.78 -15.52 -3.63
C ASP A 109 -0.52 -15.05 -2.88
N GLU A 110 -0.59 -15.06 -1.56
CA GLU A 110 0.50 -14.63 -0.68
C GLU A 110 1.77 -15.46 -0.90
N ASN A 111 1.64 -16.74 -1.25
CA ASN A 111 2.80 -17.62 -1.44
C ASN A 111 3.67 -17.16 -2.62
N ILE A 112 3.06 -16.64 -3.69
CA ILE A 112 3.81 -16.10 -4.84
C ILE A 112 4.67 -14.93 -4.39
N ILE A 113 4.15 -14.04 -3.53
CA ILE A 113 4.89 -12.90 -2.99
C ILE A 113 5.96 -13.35 -1.98
N ILE A 114 5.63 -14.26 -1.07
CA ILE A 114 6.56 -14.79 -0.06
C ILE A 114 7.74 -15.50 -0.73
N VAL A 115 7.50 -16.31 -1.76
CA VAL A 115 8.56 -16.97 -2.53
C VAL A 115 9.47 -15.92 -3.17
N GLU A 116 8.90 -14.89 -3.81
CA GLU A 116 9.69 -13.82 -4.42
C GLU A 116 10.56 -13.08 -3.38
N ILE A 117 10.00 -12.78 -2.20
CA ILE A 117 10.75 -12.14 -1.10
C ILE A 117 11.90 -13.04 -0.66
N LYS A 118 11.67 -14.34 -0.45
CA LYS A 118 12.72 -15.32 -0.07
C LYS A 118 13.81 -15.44 -1.14
N THR A 119 13.43 -15.46 -2.42
CA THR A 119 14.39 -15.50 -3.53
C THR A 119 15.30 -14.27 -3.54
N ARG A 120 14.75 -13.08 -3.25
CA ARG A 120 15.53 -11.83 -3.18
C ARG A 120 16.32 -11.67 -1.88
N ASN A 121 15.89 -12.36 -0.81
CA ASN A 121 16.40 -12.22 0.55
C ASN A 121 16.53 -13.61 1.20
N PRO A 122 17.62 -14.35 0.95
CA PRO A 122 17.80 -15.71 1.49
C PRO A 122 17.77 -15.78 3.03
N GLN A 123 18.05 -14.68 3.72
CA GLN A 123 17.98 -14.56 5.18
C GLN A 123 16.56 -14.37 5.73
N TYR A 124 15.58 -14.12 4.87
CA TYR A 124 14.21 -13.87 5.30
C TYR A 124 13.53 -15.16 5.74
N VAL A 125 13.12 -15.19 7.01
CA VAL A 125 12.26 -16.23 7.59
C VAL A 125 10.85 -15.64 7.67
N HIS A 126 9.93 -16.23 6.92
CA HIS A 126 8.53 -15.83 6.99
C HIS A 126 7.93 -16.39 8.28
N ASN A 127 7.45 -15.48 9.13
CA ASN A 127 6.60 -15.83 10.25
C ASN A 127 5.16 -15.56 9.83
N GLU A 128 4.33 -16.59 9.82
CA GLU A 128 2.90 -16.42 9.64
C GLU A 128 2.38 -15.59 10.82
N ASN A 129 1.72 -14.47 10.51
CA ASN A 129 1.03 -13.68 11.51
C ASN A 129 -0.47 -13.95 11.39
N SER A 130 -1.10 -14.35 12.48
CA SER A 130 -2.55 -14.60 12.58
C SER A 130 -3.34 -13.40 13.13
N GLU A 131 -2.65 -12.31 13.44
CA GLU A 131 -3.26 -11.06 13.87
C GLU A 131 -4.21 -10.54 12.80
N VAL A 132 -5.40 -10.10 13.21
CA VAL A 132 -6.36 -9.41 12.34
C VAL A 132 -6.34 -7.95 12.75
N LEU A 133 -5.98 -7.08 11.82
CA LEU A 133 -5.88 -5.64 12.08
C LEU A 133 -7.19 -4.93 11.78
N SER A 134 -7.46 -3.87 12.55
CA SER A 134 -8.51 -2.91 12.24
C SER A 134 -8.22 -2.13 10.95
N LEU A 135 -9.24 -1.47 10.40
CA LEU A 135 -9.09 -0.62 9.22
C LEU A 135 -8.07 0.50 9.46
N GLU A 136 -8.14 1.16 10.62
CA GLU A 136 -7.22 2.22 11.01
C GLU A 136 -5.78 1.72 11.09
N GLU A 137 -5.57 0.53 11.67
CA GLU A 137 -4.25 -0.09 11.72
C GLU A 137 -3.72 -0.40 10.32
N LEU A 138 -4.56 -0.91 9.42
CA LEU A 138 -4.18 -1.16 8.03
C LEU A 138 -3.80 0.14 7.31
N LEU A 139 -4.57 1.21 7.46
CA LEU A 139 -4.25 2.53 6.90
C LEU A 139 -2.91 3.08 7.41
N ASP A 140 -2.59 2.80 8.67
CA ASP A 140 -1.34 3.19 9.31
C ASP A 140 -0.12 2.38 8.88
N ILE A 141 -0.27 1.24 8.17
CA ILE A 141 0.86 0.37 7.83
C ILE A 141 0.94 -0.04 6.35
N THR A 142 -0.16 0.07 5.59
CA THR A 142 -0.19 -0.34 4.19
C THR A 142 0.44 0.70 3.28
N GLN A 143 1.48 0.30 2.55
CA GLN A 143 2.16 1.19 1.61
C GLN A 143 1.21 1.60 0.46
N GLY A 144 1.09 2.92 0.22
CA GLY A 144 0.27 3.53 -0.85
C GLY A 144 0.45 2.92 -2.23
N HIS A 145 1.69 2.66 -2.63
CA HIS A 145 2.00 2.05 -3.91
C HIS A 145 1.53 0.59 -4.04
N ASP A 146 1.48 -0.17 -2.95
CA ASP A 146 0.99 -1.55 -3.02
C ASP A 146 -0.53 -1.55 -3.17
N PHE A 147 -1.22 -0.69 -2.41
CA PHE A 147 -2.67 -0.49 -2.54
C PHE A 147 -3.05 -0.09 -3.96
N THR A 148 -2.42 0.95 -4.51
CA THR A 148 -2.74 1.45 -5.87
C THR A 148 -2.43 0.41 -6.94
N LYS A 149 -1.34 -0.37 -6.82
CA LYS A 149 -1.03 -1.47 -7.73
C LYS A 149 -2.06 -2.58 -7.67
N LEU A 150 -2.52 -2.98 -6.48
CA LEU A 150 -3.55 -4.01 -6.35
C LEU A 150 -4.91 -3.51 -6.86
N LEU A 151 -5.31 -2.28 -6.52
CA LEU A 151 -6.52 -1.64 -7.03
C LEU A 151 -6.53 -1.64 -8.57
N ALA A 152 -5.45 -1.17 -9.20
CA ALA A 152 -5.33 -1.16 -10.65
C ALA A 152 -5.39 -2.58 -11.24
N THR A 153 -4.79 -3.57 -10.58
CA THR A 153 -4.86 -4.97 -11.00
C THR A 153 -6.29 -5.50 -10.98
N ILE A 154 -7.03 -5.23 -9.91
CA ILE A 154 -8.44 -5.63 -9.75
C ILE A 154 -9.29 -4.97 -10.83
N CYS A 155 -9.20 -3.65 -11.00
CA CYS A 155 -9.97 -2.90 -12.00
C CYS A 155 -9.75 -3.45 -13.41
N ASN A 156 -8.49 -3.66 -13.79
CA ASN A 156 -8.14 -4.24 -15.09
C ASN A 156 -8.67 -5.67 -15.25
N SER A 157 -8.67 -6.48 -14.19
CA SER A 157 -9.18 -7.86 -14.26
C SER A 157 -10.69 -7.91 -14.51
N VAL A 158 -11.44 -6.98 -13.92
CA VAL A 158 -12.90 -6.89 -14.08
C VAL A 158 -13.26 -6.38 -15.46
N GLN A 159 -12.60 -5.33 -15.95
CA GLN A 159 -12.82 -4.80 -17.31
C GLN A 159 -12.59 -5.87 -18.40
N LYS A 160 -11.54 -6.70 -18.27
CA LYS A 160 -11.30 -7.83 -19.19
C LYS A 160 -12.43 -8.85 -19.20
N LYS A 161 -13.06 -9.12 -18.05
CA LYS A 161 -14.20 -10.05 -17.96
C LYS A 161 -15.42 -9.50 -18.69
N GLU A 162 -15.73 -8.21 -18.53
CA GLU A 162 -16.82 -7.57 -19.27
C GLU A 162 -16.65 -7.62 -20.79
N LEU A 163 -15.41 -7.44 -21.28
CA LEU A 163 -15.13 -7.55 -22.71
C LEU A 163 -15.29 -8.97 -23.26
N LYS A 164 -15.08 -10.00 -22.42
CA LYS A 164 -15.27 -11.40 -22.81
C LYS A 164 -16.74 -11.81 -22.83
N THR A 165 -17.59 -11.24 -21.97
CA THR A 165 -19.02 -11.56 -21.92
C THR A 165 -19.85 -10.83 -22.98
N ARG A 166 -19.29 -9.80 -23.64
CA ARG A 166 -19.93 -9.06 -24.74
C ARG A 166 -19.65 -9.63 -26.14
N LYS A 167 -18.97 -10.78 -26.26
CA LYS A 167 -18.72 -11.51 -27.51
C LYS A 167 -19.58 -12.75 -27.58
#